data_AF-A0A7R9WFE8-F1
#
_entry.id   AF-A0A7R9WFE8-F1
#
_cell.length_a   1.000
_cell.length_b   1.000
_cell.length_c   1.000
_cell.angle_alpha   90.00
_cell.angle_beta   90.00
_cell.angle_gamma   90.00
#
_symmetry.space_group_name_H-M   'P 1'
#
loop_
_entity.id
_entity.type
_entity.pdbx_description
1 polymer ?
#
loop_
_entity_poly.entity_id
_entity_poly.type
_entity_poly.pdbx_seq_one_letter_code
_entity_poly.pdbx_strand_id
1 'polypeptide(L)'
;SDPLLSRYSVIVLDEAHERTLATDVLMGLLMEVLPKRTKGSRGGELKVVVMSATLDADKFRRYFHDAPLLKVPGRTFPVEVFYTAKPERNYVEAAVRTTLQIHQFEGPGDILVFLTGEQEIEQACEELRQSAAEMGKD
;
A
#
# COMPACT_ATOMS: atom_id res chain seq x y z
N SER A 1 -25.41 -9.20 -18.78
CA SER A 1 -24.81 -8.53 -17.62
C SER A 1 -25.26 -9.26 -16.36
N ASP A 2 -24.47 -9.24 -15.28
CA ASP A 2 -24.78 -9.88 -13.99
C ASP A 2 -24.77 -8.82 -12.87
N PRO A 3 -25.88 -8.08 -12.69
CA PRO A 3 -25.96 -6.99 -11.70
C PRO A 3 -26.01 -7.51 -10.26
N LEU A 4 -26.24 -8.81 -10.05
CA LEU A 4 -26.27 -9.43 -8.72
C LEU A 4 -24.94 -10.10 -8.37
N LEU A 5 -23.93 -10.02 -9.25
CA LEU A 5 -22.64 -10.66 -9.03
C LEU A 5 -22.79 -12.16 -8.71
N SER A 6 -23.78 -12.82 -9.33
CA SER A 6 -24.22 -14.21 -9.11
C SER A 6 -23.07 -15.23 -9.11
N ARG A 7 -22.00 -14.92 -9.85
CA ARG A 7 -20.80 -15.76 -9.95
C ARG A 7 -19.92 -15.79 -8.69
N TYR A 8 -20.10 -14.84 -7.77
CA TYR A 8 -19.28 -14.70 -6.58
C TYR A 8 -20.11 -14.96 -5.32
N SER A 9 -19.51 -15.68 -4.38
CA SER A 9 -20.01 -15.86 -3.01
C SER A 9 -19.28 -14.97 -2.00
N VAL A 10 -18.06 -14.54 -2.34
CA VAL A 10 -17.23 -13.65 -1.53
C VAL A 10 -16.53 -12.65 -2.44
N ILE A 11 -16.49 -11.39 -2.04
CA ILE A 11 -15.68 -10.34 -2.66
C ILE A 11 -14.76 -9.75 -1.59
N VAL A 12 -13.48 -9.64 -1.90
CA VAL A 12 -12.49 -9.00 -1.03
C VAL A 12 -12.10 -7.67 -1.70
N LEU A 13 -12.31 -6.57 -0.99
CA LEU A 13 -11.81 -5.26 -1.37
C LEU A 13 -10.51 -5.02 -0.63
N ASP A 14 -9.40 -5.10 -1.35
CA ASP A 14 -8.08 -4.85 -0.78
C ASP A 14 -7.68 -3.39 -0.93
N GLU A 15 -6.79 -2.92 -0.07
CA GLU A 15 -6.27 -1.55 -0.05
C GLU A 15 -7.35 -0.46 -0.13
N ALA A 16 -8.48 -0.67 0.55
CA ALA A 16 -9.62 0.26 0.52
C ALA A 16 -9.24 1.69 0.95
N HIS A 17 -8.14 1.83 1.69
CA HIS A 17 -7.58 3.09 2.14
C HIS A 17 -7.00 3.97 1.02
N GLU A 18 -6.67 3.42 -0.15
CA GLU A 18 -6.19 4.19 -1.31
C GLU A 18 -7.31 4.97 -2.01
N ARG A 19 -8.59 4.62 -1.74
CA ARG A 19 -9.77 5.36 -2.23
C ARG A 19 -9.76 5.58 -3.75
N THR A 20 -9.40 4.55 -4.51
CA THR A 20 -9.46 4.59 -5.97
C THR A 20 -10.91 4.69 -6.45
N LEU A 21 -11.14 5.34 -7.60
CA LEU A 21 -12.48 5.50 -8.18
C LEU A 21 -13.19 4.16 -8.36
N ALA A 22 -12.47 3.14 -8.84
CA ALA A 22 -13.03 1.81 -9.05
C ALA A 22 -13.51 1.17 -7.74
N THR A 23 -12.72 1.30 -6.67
CA THR A 23 -13.08 0.76 -5.35
C THR A 23 -14.28 1.49 -4.77
N ASP A 24 -14.32 2.82 -4.87
CA ASP A 24 -15.45 3.62 -4.38
C ASP A 24 -16.76 3.31 -5.14
N VAL A 25 -16.69 3.18 -6.47
CA VAL A 25 -17.85 2.74 -7.29
C VAL A 25 -18.29 1.33 -6.90
N LEU A 26 -17.35 0.40 -6.73
CA LEU A 26 -17.65 -0.97 -6.34
C LEU A 26 -18.29 -1.04 -4.94
N MET A 27 -17.81 -0.25 -3.97
CA MET A 27 -18.42 -0.15 -2.64
C MET A 27 -19.88 0.32 -2.72
N GLY A 28 -20.16 1.34 -3.53
CA GLY A 28 -21.53 1.81 -3.79
C GLY A 28 -22.43 0.72 -4.35
N LEU A 29 -21.95 -0.01 -5.37
CA LEU A 29 -22.69 -1.14 -5.96
C LEU A 29 -22.92 -2.28 -4.95
N LEU A 30 -21.92 -2.59 -4.13
CA LEU A 30 -22.04 -3.64 -3.13
C LEU A 30 -23.08 -3.32 -2.06
N MET A 31 -23.21 -2.04 -1.65
CA MET A 31 -24.26 -1.61 -0.72
C MET A 31 -25.67 -1.84 -1.28
N GLU A 32 -25.85 -1.79 -2.60
CA GLU A 32 -27.14 -2.11 -3.24
C GLU A 32 -27.37 -3.61 -3.45
N VAL A 33 -26.30 -4.38 -3.68
CA VAL A 33 -26.37 -5.83 -3.99
C VAL A 33 -26.46 -6.68 -2.73
N LEU A 34 -25.74 -6.34 -1.67
CA LEU A 34 -25.68 -7.12 -0.42
C LEU A 34 -27.06 -7.43 0.18
N PRO A 35 -28.01 -6.47 0.29
CA PRO A 35 -29.35 -6.76 0.81
C PRO A 35 -30.17 -7.73 -0.06
N LYS A 36 -29.85 -7.82 -1.36
CA LYS A 36 -30.53 -8.70 -2.33
C LYS A 36 -29.94 -10.11 -2.36
N ARG A 37 -28.76 -10.29 -1.76
CA ARG A 37 -27.96 -11.53 -1.79
C ARG A 37 -27.73 -12.12 -0.41
N THR A 38 -28.84 -12.33 0.30
CA THR A 38 -28.87 -13.03 1.59
C THR A 38 -29.02 -14.54 1.42
N LYS A 39 -28.92 -15.30 2.52
CA LYS A 39 -29.17 -16.75 2.53
C LYS A 39 -30.57 -17.06 1.98
N GLY A 40 -30.64 -17.97 1.01
CA GLY A 40 -31.89 -18.37 0.35
C GLY A 40 -32.30 -17.50 -0.85
N SER A 41 -31.56 -16.44 -1.16
CA SER A 41 -31.73 -15.70 -2.43
C SER A 41 -31.38 -16.57 -3.64
N ARG A 42 -31.99 -16.30 -4.80
CA ARG A 42 -31.78 -17.06 -6.06
C ARG A 42 -30.31 -17.13 -6.50
N GLY A 43 -29.50 -16.13 -6.12
CA GLY A 43 -28.06 -16.11 -6.40
C GLY A 43 -27.19 -16.78 -5.32
N GLY A 44 -27.74 -17.03 -4.13
CA GLY A 44 -26.99 -17.45 -2.94
C GLY A 44 -26.48 -16.26 -2.11
N GLU A 45 -25.94 -16.53 -0.93
CA GLU A 45 -25.39 -15.51 -0.03
C GLU A 45 -24.10 -14.89 -0.61
N LEU A 46 -24.00 -13.56 -0.60
CA LEU A 46 -22.77 -12.83 -0.90
C LEU A 46 -22.18 -12.25 0.39
N LYS A 47 -20.87 -12.45 0.58
CA LYS A 47 -20.10 -11.85 1.67
C LYS A 47 -19.08 -10.86 1.11
N VAL A 48 -18.81 -9.80 1.85
CA VAL A 48 -17.80 -8.80 1.50
C VAL A 48 -16.81 -8.69 2.66
N VAL A 49 -15.52 -8.68 2.32
CA VAL A 49 -14.42 -8.39 3.24
C VAL A 49 -13.73 -7.13 2.74
N VAL A 50 -13.57 -6.14 3.61
CA VAL A 50 -12.87 -4.89 3.29
C VAL A 50 -11.57 -4.86 4.09
N MET A 51 -10.45 -4.80 3.38
CA MET A 51 -9.11 -4.76 3.94
C MET A 51 -8.53 -3.35 3.80
N SER A 52 -7.86 -2.89 4.86
CA SER A 52 -7.26 -1.56 4.96
C SER A 52 -6.05 -1.61 5.89
N ALA A 53 -4.93 -1.02 5.46
CA ALA A 53 -3.73 -0.89 6.28
C ALA A 53 -3.82 0.25 7.31
N THR A 54 -4.74 1.20 7.13
CA THR A 54 -4.83 2.41 7.98
C THR A 54 -5.79 2.24 9.16
N LEU A 55 -5.57 3.04 10.20
CA LEU A 55 -6.43 3.11 11.41
C LEU A 55 -7.85 3.63 11.14
N ASP A 56 -8.13 4.13 9.93
CA ASP A 56 -9.43 4.71 9.58
C ASP A 56 -10.50 3.66 9.22
N ALA A 57 -10.29 2.41 9.66
CA ALA A 57 -11.21 1.29 9.49
C ALA A 57 -12.62 1.58 10.04
N ASP A 58 -12.74 2.51 10.99
CA ASP A 58 -14.03 2.92 11.56
C ASP A 58 -14.95 3.60 10.53
N LYS A 59 -14.41 4.31 9.53
CA LYS A 59 -15.23 4.87 8.45
C LYS A 59 -15.85 3.79 7.59
N PHE A 60 -15.08 2.78 7.20
CA PHE A 60 -15.59 1.64 6.44
C PHE A 60 -16.60 0.84 7.24
N ARG A 61 -16.34 0.62 8.53
CA ARG A 61 -17.30 -0.02 9.45
C ARG A 61 -18.65 0.69 9.44
N ARG A 62 -18.66 2.01 9.65
CA ARG A 62 -19.90 2.80 9.65
C ARG A 62 -20.61 2.77 8.30
N TYR A 63 -19.85 2.86 7.21
CA TYR A 63 -20.39 2.79 5.85
C TYR A 63 -21.10 1.44 5.60
N PHE A 64 -20.50 0.33 5.99
CA PHE A 64 -21.07 -1.02 5.88
C PHE A 64 -21.95 -1.39 7.08
N HIS A 65 -22.83 -0.48 7.51
CA HIS A 65 -23.83 -0.71 8.57
C HIS A 65 -23.25 -1.26 9.89
N ASP A 66 -22.19 -0.63 10.38
CA ASP A 66 -21.47 -1.01 11.60
C ASP A 66 -20.93 -2.44 11.59
N ALA A 67 -20.45 -2.88 10.42
CA ALA A 67 -19.86 -4.21 10.21
C ALA A 67 -18.80 -4.58 11.27
N PRO A 68 -18.64 -5.89 11.59
CA PRO A 68 -17.61 -6.34 12.51
C PRO A 68 -16.21 -5.93 12.04
N LEU A 69 -15.42 -5.38 12.96
CA LEU A 69 -14.03 -4.98 12.70
C LEU A 69 -13.07 -6.03 13.29
N LEU A 70 -12.28 -6.65 12.42
CA LEU A 70 -11.16 -7.51 12.82
C LEU A 70 -9.86 -6.71 12.69
N LYS A 71 -9.14 -6.52 13.80
CA LYS A 71 -7.81 -5.90 13.81
C LYS A 71 -6.75 -6.98 13.89
N VAL A 72 -5.86 -7.03 12.91
CA VAL A 72 -4.65 -7.86 12.96
C VAL A 72 -3.54 -6.99 13.56
N PRO A 73 -2.94 -7.38 14.70
CA PRO A 73 -1.86 -6.59 15.29
C PRO A 73 -0.65 -6.60 14.37
N GLY A 74 -0.20 -5.41 13.97
CA GLY A 74 1.09 -5.24 13.29
C GLY A 74 2.23 -5.53 14.25
N ARG A 75 3.35 -6.01 13.72
CA ARG A 75 4.63 -6.01 14.43
C ARG A 75 5.45 -4.87 13.86
N THR A 76 5.68 -3.83 14.66
CA THR A 76 6.63 -2.78 14.33
C THR A 76 7.89 -3.01 15.15
N PHE A 77 9.04 -2.76 14.53
CA PHE A 77 10.31 -2.64 15.23
C PHE A 77 10.61 -1.15 15.41
N PRO A 78 11.32 -0.74 16.47
CA PRO A 78 11.74 0.64 16.61
C PRO A 78 12.60 1.04 15.40
N VAL A 79 12.32 2.23 14.85
CA VAL A 79 13.06 2.80 13.71
C VAL A 79 13.63 4.14 14.16
N GLU A 80 14.92 4.34 13.92
CA GLU A 80 15.58 5.62 14.13
C GLU A 80 15.35 6.54 12.93
N VAL A 81 15.03 7.81 13.18
CA VAL A 81 14.70 8.79 12.14
C VAL A 81 15.74 9.88 12.11
N PHE A 82 16.36 10.07 10.95
CA PHE A 82 17.37 11.10 10.71
C PHE A 82 16.80 12.19 9.79
N TYR A 83 17.17 13.44 10.05
CA TYR A 83 16.76 14.60 9.26
C TYR A 83 17.98 15.33 8.74
N THR A 84 17.88 15.89 7.53
CA THR A 84 18.89 16.82 7.04
C THR A 84 18.82 18.14 7.81
N ALA A 85 19.97 18.78 8.04
CA ALA A 85 20.01 20.05 8.78
C ALA A 85 19.30 21.19 8.03
N LYS A 86 19.22 21.10 6.69
CA LYS A 86 18.55 22.06 5.80
C LYS A 86 17.86 21.30 4.66
N PRO A 87 16.84 21.89 4.01
CA PRO A 87 16.22 21.30 2.83
C PRO A 87 17.25 21.07 1.71
N GLU A 88 17.22 19.89 1.12
CA GLU A 88 18.06 19.53 -0.03
C GLU A 88 17.44 20.07 -1.32
N ARG A 89 18.25 20.72 -2.15
CA ARG A 89 17.79 21.24 -3.46
C ARG A 89 17.61 20.12 -4.48
N ASN A 90 18.47 19.11 -4.42
CA ASN A 90 18.43 17.92 -5.27
C ASN A 90 18.26 16.69 -4.37
N TYR A 91 17.01 16.30 -4.12
CA TYR A 91 16.74 15.17 -3.23
C TYR A 91 17.12 13.82 -3.85
N VAL A 92 17.16 13.70 -5.18
CA VAL A 92 17.57 12.46 -5.87
C VAL A 92 19.04 12.19 -5.58
N GLU A 93 19.90 13.17 -5.82
CA GLU A 93 21.33 13.08 -5.50
C GLU A 93 21.58 12.87 -4.00
N ALA A 94 20.84 13.58 -3.15
CA ALA A 94 20.93 13.38 -1.70
C ALA A 94 20.52 11.95 -1.29
N ALA A 95 19.50 11.36 -1.92
CA ALA A 95 19.06 9.98 -1.67
C ALA A 95 20.10 8.96 -2.13
N VAL A 96 20.70 9.14 -3.32
CA VAL A 96 21.81 8.30 -3.82
C VAL A 96 22.99 8.36 -2.86
N ARG A 97 23.44 9.57 -2.49
CA ARG A 97 24.53 9.77 -1.54
C ARG A 97 24.27 9.10 -0.18
N THR A 98 23.07 9.27 0.36
CA THR A 98 22.67 8.67 1.65
C THR A 98 22.64 7.14 1.55
N THR A 99 22.15 6.60 0.43
CA THR A 99 22.13 5.15 0.18
C THR A 99 23.54 4.57 0.17
N LEU A 100 24.48 5.22 -0.50
CA LEU A 100 25.89 4.79 -0.52
C LEU A 100 26.56 4.91 0.85
N GLN A 101 26.20 5.93 1.64
CA GLN A 101 26.69 6.08 3.01
C GLN A 101 26.17 4.95 3.92
N ILE A 102 24.88 4.64 3.86
CA ILE A 102 24.28 3.53 4.61
C ILE A 102 24.98 2.22 4.20
N HIS A 103 25.15 1.97 2.90
CA HIS A 103 25.81 0.75 2.41
C HIS A 103 27.24 0.57 2.93
N GLN A 104 28.00 1.66 3.09
CA GLN A 104 29.39 1.61 3.54
C GLN A 104 29.56 1.53 5.05
N PHE A 105 28.68 2.20 5.81
CA PHE A 105 28.89 2.44 7.24
C PHE A 105 27.92 1.70 8.16
N GLU A 106 26.78 1.24 7.64
CA GLU A 106 25.80 0.47 8.42
C GLU A 106 25.98 -1.04 8.24
N GLY A 107 25.38 -1.81 9.16
CA GLY A 107 25.42 -3.27 9.10
C GLY A 107 24.60 -3.88 7.95
N PRO A 108 24.65 -5.22 7.78
CA PRO A 108 23.92 -5.91 6.72
C PRO A 108 22.41 -5.65 6.75
N GLY A 109 21.83 -5.34 5.59
CA GLY A 109 20.39 -5.12 5.40
C GLY A 109 20.10 -4.58 4.00
N ASP A 110 18.83 -4.63 3.59
CA ASP A 110 18.37 -4.03 2.34
C ASP A 110 18.03 -2.55 2.52
N ILE A 111 18.21 -1.76 1.46
CA ILE A 111 17.88 -0.33 1.45
C ILE A 111 16.69 -0.10 0.53
N LEU A 112 15.62 0.49 1.06
CA LEU A 112 14.44 0.92 0.29
C LEU A 112 14.46 2.44 0.11
N VAL A 113 14.53 2.89 -1.14
CA VAL A 113 14.55 4.31 -1.51
C VAL A 113 13.24 4.68 -2.20
N PHE A 114 12.59 5.76 -1.76
CA PHE A 114 11.37 6.29 -2.38
C PHE A 114 11.71 7.50 -3.26
N LEU A 115 11.34 7.43 -4.54
CA LEU A 115 11.49 8.50 -5.54
C LEU A 115 10.17 8.69 -6.28
N THR A 116 9.97 9.86 -6.91
CA THR A 116 8.63 10.28 -7.33
C THR A 116 8.21 9.78 -8.71
N GLY A 117 9.18 9.46 -9.58
CA GLY A 117 8.89 9.06 -10.95
C GLY A 117 9.95 8.14 -11.54
N GLU A 118 9.56 7.46 -12.62
CA GLU A 118 10.39 6.48 -13.34
C GLU A 118 11.75 7.06 -13.74
N GLN A 119 11.77 8.26 -14.33
CA GLN A 119 13.01 8.91 -14.74
C GLN A 119 14.00 9.12 -13.57
N GLU A 120 13.50 9.54 -12.40
CA GLU A 120 14.33 9.72 -11.20
C GLU A 120 14.84 8.39 -10.66
N ILE A 121 13.99 7.35 -10.71
CA ILE A 121 14.33 5.99 -10.29
C ILE A 121 15.44 5.42 -11.18
N GLU A 122 15.30 5.55 -12.50
CA GLU A 122 16.29 5.06 -13.46
C GLU A 122 17.63 5.76 -13.27
N GLN A 123 17.62 7.10 -13.17
CA GLN A 123 18.83 7.89 -12.89
C GLN A 123 19.51 7.42 -11.60
N ALA A 124 18.78 7.34 -10.49
CA ALA A 124 19.35 6.92 -9.21
C ALA A 124 19.90 5.48 -9.28
N CYS A 125 19.22 4.57 -9.98
CA CYS A 125 19.70 3.21 -10.17
C CYS A 125 21.00 3.15 -10.98
N GLU A 126 21.14 3.96 -12.02
CA GLU A 126 22.38 4.04 -12.80
C GLU A 126 23.54 4.55 -11.95
N GLU A 127 23.36 5.68 -11.25
CA GLU A 127 24.37 6.28 -10.38
C GLU A 127 24.81 5.32 -9.25
N LEU A 128 23.86 4.60 -8.64
CA LEU A 128 24.15 3.61 -7.60
C LEU A 128 24.93 2.42 -8.15
N ARG A 129 24.57 1.89 -9.33
CA ARG A 129 25.28 0.76 -9.95
C ARG A 129 26.71 1.14 -10.34
N GLN A 130 26.90 2.34 -10.90
CA GLN A 130 28.22 2.85 -11.25
C GLN A 130 29.08 2.98 -9.99
N SER A 131 28.56 3.63 -8.95
CA SER A 131 29.27 3.85 -7.69
C SER A 131 29.62 2.53 -6.98
N ALA A 132 28.68 1.57 -6.94
CA ALA A 132 28.91 0.26 -6.34
C ALA A 132 29.98 -0.56 -7.10
N ALA A 133 30.04 -0.45 -8.44
CA ALA A 133 31.06 -1.12 -9.24
C ALA A 133 32.47 -0.54 -9.05
N GLU A 134 32.58 0.72 -8.65
CA GLU A 134 33.86 1.35 -8.30
C GLU A 134 34.35 0.92 -6.91
N MET A 135 33.44 0.76 -5.95
CA MET A 135 33.77 0.36 -4.56
C MET A 135 34.28 -1.08 -4.44
N GLY A 136 33.90 -1.99 -5.35
CA GLY A 136 34.34 -3.38 -5.34
C GLY A 136 35.71 -3.65 -5.98
N LYS A 137 36.49 -2.60 -6.30
CA LYS A 137 37.80 -2.71 -6.96
C LYS A 137 39.00 -2.59 -6.01
N ASP A 138 38.75 -2.37 -4.72
CA ASP A 138 39.74 -2.43 -3.63
C ASP A 138 39.60 -3.73 -2.81
#